data_AF-A0A2I0FRF4-F1
#
_entry.id   AF-A0A2I0FRF4-F1
#
_cell.length_a   1.000
_cell.length_b   1.000
_cell.length_c   1.000
_cell.angle_alpha   90.00
_cell.angle_beta   90.00
_cell.angle_gamma   90.00
#
_symmetry.space_group_name_H-M   'P 1'
#
loop_
_entity.id
_entity.type
_entity.pdbx_description
1 polymer ?
#
loop_
_entity_poly.entity_id
_entity_poly.type
_entity_poly.pdbx_seq_one_letter_code
_entity_poly.pdbx_strand_id
1 'polypeptide(L)'
;MTNTNIFPLAQIITAAGTAPSDVTDAVWAAGYRRPEKHAEQEVMLALQQLKGLISLQVPSHAWPVTLDQVKQDELNEIIEEALWGKRTATQLAMILVNQFQYSRVVINGAA
;
A
#
# COMPACT_ATOMS: atom_id res chain seq x y z
N MET A 1 17.88 -13.26 -3.70
CA MET A 1 16.78 -12.55 -4.38
C MET A 1 15.69 -13.58 -4.62
N THR A 2 14.57 -13.48 -3.92
CA THR A 2 13.37 -14.25 -4.27
C THR A 2 12.85 -13.70 -5.59
N ASN A 3 12.75 -14.53 -6.63
CA ASN A 3 12.16 -14.17 -7.92
C ASN A 3 10.63 -14.05 -7.73
N THR A 4 10.18 -12.98 -7.08
CA THR A 4 8.75 -12.71 -6.93
C THR A 4 8.22 -12.23 -8.28
N ASN A 5 7.31 -13.00 -8.87
CA ASN A 5 6.68 -12.64 -10.13
C ASN A 5 5.81 -11.37 -9.93
N ILE A 6 6.25 -10.24 -10.50
CA ILE A 6 5.56 -8.95 -10.41
C ILE A 6 4.40 -8.77 -11.41
N PHE A 7 4.31 -9.64 -12.43
CA PHE A 7 3.34 -9.47 -13.52
C PHE A 7 1.88 -9.47 -13.05
N PRO A 8 1.44 -10.34 -12.10
CA PRO A 8 0.07 -10.29 -11.59
C PRO A 8 -0.25 -8.94 -10.92
N LEU A 9 0.69 -8.40 -10.12
CA LEU A 9 0.52 -7.10 -9.48
C LEU A 9 0.45 -5.96 -10.51
N ALA A 10 1.31 -5.98 -11.53
CA ALA A 10 1.29 -5.00 -12.60
C ALA A 10 -0.06 -4.99 -13.34
N GLN A 11 -0.66 -6.16 -13.61
CA GLN A 11 -1.99 -6.26 -14.22
C GLN A 11 -3.09 -5.65 -13.35
N ILE A 12 -3.06 -5.92 -12.04
CA ILE A 12 -4.00 -5.33 -11.08
C ILE A 12 -3.89 -3.79 -11.11
N ILE A 13 -2.66 -3.27 -11.05
CA ILE A 13 -2.42 -1.81 -11.10
C ILE A 13 -2.91 -1.22 -12.43
N THR A 14 -2.62 -1.87 -13.57
CA THR A 14 -3.10 -1.42 -14.88
C THR A 14 -4.63 -1.38 -14.96
N ALA A 15 -5.31 -2.40 -14.41
CA ALA A 15 -6.76 -2.48 -14.44
C ALA A 15 -7.45 -1.42 -13.55
N ALA A 16 -6.80 -1.01 -12.47
CA ALA A 16 -7.32 -0.01 -11.54
C ALA A 16 -7.28 1.43 -12.06
N GLY A 17 -6.45 1.72 -13.07
CA GLY A 17 -6.39 3.04 -13.72
C GLY A 17 -5.33 3.98 -13.13
N THR A 18 -5.68 5.25 -12.95
CA THR A 18 -4.71 6.32 -12.65
C THR A 18 -4.98 7.07 -11.34
N ALA A 19 -6.11 6.82 -10.67
CA ALA A 19 -6.38 7.41 -9.37
C ALA A 19 -5.61 6.63 -8.29
N PRO A 20 -4.80 7.28 -7.44
CA PRO A 20 -4.05 6.60 -6.39
C PRO A 20 -4.94 5.75 -5.48
N SER A 21 -6.11 6.27 -5.07
CA SER A 21 -7.09 5.55 -4.24
C SER A 21 -7.57 4.25 -4.88
N ASP A 22 -7.92 4.28 -6.17
CA ASP A 22 -8.45 3.12 -6.88
C ASP A 22 -7.38 2.03 -7.03
N VAL A 23 -6.14 2.43 -7.27
CA VAL A 23 -4.99 1.52 -7.31
C VAL A 23 -4.71 0.93 -5.93
N THR A 24 -4.76 1.74 -4.88
CA THR A 24 -4.61 1.29 -3.47
C THR A 24 -5.64 0.22 -3.15
N ASP A 25 -6.92 0.49 -3.42
CA ASP A 25 -8.01 -0.43 -3.13
C ASP A 25 -7.87 -1.74 -3.91
N ALA A 26 -7.47 -1.68 -5.19
CA ALA A 26 -7.26 -2.87 -6.00
C ALA A 26 -6.08 -3.73 -5.50
N VAL A 27 -4.95 -3.11 -5.16
CA VAL A 27 -3.77 -3.80 -4.62
C VAL A 27 -4.11 -4.41 -3.25
N TRP A 28 -4.82 -3.67 -2.40
CA TRP A 28 -5.25 -4.12 -1.09
C TRP A 28 -6.25 -5.29 -1.18
N ALA A 29 -7.27 -5.19 -2.05
CA ALA A 29 -8.26 -6.24 -2.30
C ALA A 29 -7.64 -7.50 -2.90
N ALA A 30 -6.59 -7.36 -3.71
CA ALA A 30 -5.84 -8.51 -4.24
C ALA A 30 -5.01 -9.26 -3.17
N GLY A 31 -4.93 -8.73 -1.94
CA GLY A 31 -4.25 -9.35 -0.80
C GLY A 31 -2.77 -9.02 -0.71
N TYR A 32 -2.27 -8.02 -1.44
CA TYR A 32 -0.88 -7.58 -1.30
C TYR A 32 -0.71 -6.81 0.00
N ARG A 33 0.22 -7.26 0.85
CA ARG A 33 0.59 -6.62 2.11
C ARG A 33 2.11 -6.58 2.23
N ARG A 34 2.62 -5.61 2.99
CA ARG A 34 3.99 -5.71 3.51
C ARG A 34 4.03 -6.76 4.62
N PRO A 35 5.19 -7.41 4.84
CA PRO A 35 5.38 -8.23 6.02
C PRO A 35 5.12 -7.43 7.30
N GLU A 36 4.52 -8.07 8.30
CA GLU A 36 4.31 -7.46 9.60
C GLU A 36 5.65 -7.03 10.21
N LYS A 37 5.65 -5.82 10.74
CA LYS A 37 6.78 -5.26 11.46
C LYS A 37 6.65 -5.57 12.96
N HIS A 38 7.69 -5.31 13.74
CA HIS A 38 7.56 -5.37 15.20
C HIS A 38 6.60 -4.28 15.70
N ALA A 39 5.92 -4.51 16.82
CA ALA A 39 4.91 -3.61 17.35
C ALA A 39 5.38 -2.14 17.48
N GLU A 40 6.63 -1.92 17.89
CA GLU A 40 7.24 -0.59 17.96
C GLU A 40 7.28 0.12 16.59
N GLN A 41 7.63 -0.61 15.54
CA GLN A 41 7.70 -0.06 14.17
C GLN A 41 6.30 0.25 13.62
N GLU A 42 5.29 -0.55 13.96
CA GLU A 42 3.89 -0.29 13.59
C GLU A 42 3.36 0.95 14.32
N VAL A 43 3.72 1.14 15.60
CA VAL A 43 3.40 2.37 16.35
C VAL A 43 4.09 3.59 15.74
N MET A 44 5.38 3.48 15.38
CA MET A 44 6.09 4.57 14.71
C MET A 44 5.44 4.96 13.38
N LEU A 45 4.98 4.00 12.59
CA LEU A 45 4.24 4.25 11.35
C LEU A 45 2.94 5.00 11.63
N ALA A 46 2.13 4.54 12.58
CA ALA A 46 0.88 5.22 12.95
C ALA A 46 1.12 6.68 13.41
N LEU A 47 2.18 6.93 14.18
CA LEU A 47 2.54 8.28 14.61
C LEU A 47 2.98 9.18 13.44
N GLN A 48 3.70 8.63 12.46
CA GLN A 48 4.07 9.35 11.24
C GLN A 48 2.83 9.72 10.42
N GLN A 49 1.89 8.78 10.27
CA GLN A 49 0.61 8.99 9.60
C GLN A 49 -0.18 10.12 10.27
N LEU A 50 -0.34 10.06 11.59
CA LEU A 50 -1.03 11.07 12.38
C LEU A 50 -0.37 12.45 12.24
N LYS A 51 0.97 12.53 12.25
CA LYS A 51 1.69 13.78 12.01
C LYS A 51 1.35 14.38 10.64
N GLY A 52 1.26 13.55 9.59
CA GLY A 52 0.85 13.97 8.25
C GLY A 52 -0.57 14.53 8.24
N LEU A 53 -1.53 13.79 8.80
CA LEU A 53 -2.94 14.18 8.89
C LEU A 53 -3.15 15.50 9.64
N ILE A 54 -2.43 15.69 10.76
CA ILE A 54 -2.45 16.95 11.52
C ILE A 54 -1.90 18.09 10.67
N SER A 55 -0.79 17.86 9.97
CA SER A 55 -0.13 18.88 9.14
C SER A 55 -1.01 19.33 7.96
N LEU A 56 -1.79 18.39 7.40
CA LEU A 56 -2.76 18.62 6.33
C LEU A 56 -4.13 19.09 6.83
N GLN A 57 -4.31 19.25 8.16
CA GLN A 57 -5.58 19.64 8.79
C GLN A 57 -6.75 18.71 8.42
N VAL A 58 -6.48 17.42 8.23
CA VAL A 58 -7.51 16.42 7.93
C VAL A 58 -8.45 16.31 9.14
N PRO A 59 -9.78 16.37 8.95
CA PRO A 59 -10.73 16.22 10.06
C PRO A 59 -10.54 14.89 10.80
N SER A 60 -10.63 14.92 12.14
CA SER A 60 -10.37 13.75 12.98
C SER A 60 -11.29 12.55 12.73
N HIS A 61 -12.50 12.77 12.20
CA HIS A 61 -13.42 11.69 11.83
C HIS A 61 -12.96 10.88 10.62
N ALA A 62 -11.99 11.39 9.84
CA ALA A 62 -11.39 10.72 8.70
C ALA A 62 -10.04 10.07 9.04
N TRP A 63 -9.60 10.12 10.30
CA TRP A 63 -8.33 9.52 10.70
C TRP A 63 -8.44 7.99 10.78
N PRO A 64 -7.34 7.26 10.52
CA PRO A 64 -7.32 5.82 10.69
C PRO A 64 -7.52 5.46 12.17
N VAL A 65 -8.41 4.51 12.43
CA VAL A 65 -8.72 3.99 13.79
C VAL A 65 -8.29 2.53 13.96
N THR A 66 -7.72 1.93 12.91
CA THR A 66 -7.19 0.56 12.90
C THR A 66 -5.80 0.52 12.27
N LEU A 67 -5.00 -0.48 12.62
CA LEU A 67 -3.68 -0.69 12.02
C LEU A 67 -3.78 -0.99 10.51
N ASP A 68 -4.83 -1.67 10.08
CA ASP A 68 -5.06 -1.95 8.65
C ASP A 68 -5.28 -0.67 7.85
N GLN A 69 -6.04 0.29 8.38
CA GLN A 69 -6.19 1.60 7.75
C GLN A 69 -4.86 2.34 7.68
N VAL A 70 -4.06 2.33 8.75
CA VAL A 70 -2.70 2.92 8.72
C VAL A 70 -1.84 2.28 7.63
N LYS A 71 -1.90 0.96 7.47
CA LYS A 71 -1.14 0.23 6.43
C LYS A 71 -1.68 0.48 5.02
N GLN A 72 -2.99 0.67 4.87
CA GLN A 72 -3.60 1.04 3.59
C GLN A 72 -3.24 2.48 3.21
N ASP A 73 -3.15 3.39 4.18
CA ASP A 73 -2.69 4.75 3.94
C ASP A 73 -1.19 4.77 3.54
N GLU A 74 -0.33 3.98 4.21
CA GLU A 74 1.10 3.82 3.81
C GLU A 74 1.19 3.31 2.35
N LEU A 75 0.34 2.35 1.96
CA LEU A 75 0.25 1.88 0.58
C LEU A 75 -0.15 3.01 -0.38
N ASN A 76 -1.14 3.81 -0.01
CA ASN A 76 -1.63 4.91 -0.83
C ASN A 76 -0.55 5.98 -1.05
N GLU A 77 0.22 6.34 -0.02
CA GLU A 77 1.32 7.30 -0.14
C GLU A 77 2.38 6.82 -1.15
N ILE A 78 2.79 5.54 -1.08
CA ILE A 78 3.76 4.96 -2.02
C ILE A 78 3.22 5.00 -3.46
N ILE A 79 1.93 4.68 -3.65
CA ILE A 79 1.28 4.69 -4.95
C ILE A 79 1.18 6.12 -5.49
N GLU A 80 0.76 7.08 -4.67
CA GLU A 80 0.61 8.48 -5.03
C GLU A 80 1.96 9.07 -5.48
N GLU A 81 3.04 8.86 -4.70
CA GLU A 81 4.39 9.28 -5.07
C GLU A 81 4.84 8.67 -6.42
N ALA A 82 4.57 7.39 -6.63
CA ALA A 82 4.95 6.72 -7.87
C ALA A 82 4.15 7.25 -9.08
N LEU A 83 2.85 7.50 -8.92
CA LEU A 83 2.00 8.03 -9.98
C LEU A 83 2.34 9.49 -10.31
N TRP A 84 2.63 10.32 -9.32
CA TRP A 84 3.18 11.68 -9.54
C TRP A 84 4.54 11.63 -10.23
N GLY A 85 5.37 10.65 -9.88
CA GLY A 85 6.62 10.35 -10.57
C GLY A 85 6.46 9.73 -11.97
N LYS A 86 5.22 9.62 -12.48
CA LYS A 86 4.86 9.03 -13.77
C LYS A 86 5.40 7.61 -13.97
N ARG A 87 5.48 6.82 -12.89
CA ARG A 87 5.88 5.42 -12.94
C ARG A 87 4.82 4.60 -13.67
N THR A 88 5.25 3.66 -14.50
CA THR A 88 4.33 2.70 -15.14
C THR A 88 3.83 1.67 -14.12
N ALA A 89 2.75 0.96 -14.43
CA ALA A 89 2.23 -0.10 -13.58
C ALA A 89 3.30 -1.16 -13.24
N THR A 90 4.13 -1.53 -14.21
CA THR A 90 5.26 -2.45 -13.99
C THR A 90 6.31 -1.86 -13.04
N GLN A 91 6.65 -0.58 -13.19
CA GLN A 91 7.59 0.07 -12.28
C GLN A 91 7.03 0.19 -10.86
N LEU A 92 5.74 0.50 -10.72
CA LEU A 92 5.07 0.52 -9.41
C LEU A 92 5.06 -0.88 -8.78
N ALA A 93 4.74 -1.94 -9.55
CA ALA A 93 4.82 -3.31 -9.07
C ALA A 93 6.24 -3.68 -8.60
N MET A 94 7.29 -3.25 -9.32
CA MET A 94 8.68 -3.44 -8.89
C MET A 94 9.00 -2.67 -7.60
N ILE A 95 8.52 -1.43 -7.44
CA ILE A 95 8.73 -0.64 -6.22
C ILE A 95 8.09 -1.36 -5.03
N LEU A 96 6.81 -1.73 -5.15
CA LEU A 96 6.07 -2.41 -4.08
C LEU A 96 6.76 -3.72 -3.67
N VAL A 97 7.14 -4.56 -4.63
CA VAL A 97 7.72 -5.89 -4.34
C VAL A 97 9.18 -5.81 -3.92
N ASN A 98 10.03 -5.06 -4.63
CA ASN A 98 11.47 -5.10 -4.42
C ASN A 98 11.95 -4.13 -3.35
N GLN A 99 11.30 -2.98 -3.19
CA GLN A 99 11.72 -1.96 -2.21
C GLN A 99 10.92 -2.08 -0.92
N PHE A 100 9.60 -2.23 -1.03
CA PHE A 100 8.70 -2.27 0.13
C PHE A 100 8.31 -3.68 0.58
N GLN A 101 8.75 -4.71 -0.16
CA GLN A 101 8.54 -6.13 0.15
C GLN A 101 7.06 -6.56 0.19
N TYR A 102 6.19 -5.88 -0.57
CA TYR A 102 4.82 -6.32 -0.74
C TYR A 102 4.76 -7.72 -1.36
N SER A 103 3.91 -8.57 -0.80
CA SER A 103 3.62 -9.89 -1.32
C SER A 103 2.17 -10.24 -1.07
N ARG A 104 1.62 -11.16 -1.88
CA ARG A 104 0.24 -11.61 -1.73
C ARG A 104 0.15 -12.55 -0.54
N VAL A 105 -0.61 -12.16 0.48
CA VAL A 105 -0.93 -13.03 1.62
C VAL A 105 -2.02 -13.99 1.16
N VAL A 106 -1.71 -15.28 1.12
CA VAL A 106 -2.71 -16.31 0.83
C VAL A 106 -3.63 -16.42 2.04
N ILE A 107 -4.84 -15.87 1.93
CA ILE A 107 -5.91 -16.12 2.88
C ILE A 107 -6.43 -17.52 2.53
N ASN A 108 -5.97 -18.55 3.25
CA ASN A 108 -6.52 -19.90 3.10
C ASN A 108 -7.97 -19.88 3.60
N GLY A 109 -8.93 -19.63 2.70
CA GLY A 109 -10.33 -19.51 3.08
C GLY A 109 -11.27 -19.22 1.91
N ALA A 110 -11.42 -20.18 0.99
CA ALA A 110 -12.66 -20.41 0.26
C ALA A 110 -12.61 -21.83 -0.34
N ALA A 111 -13.14 -22.79 0.41
CA ALA A 111 -13.65 -24.05 -0.11
C ALA A 111 -15.09 -23.84 -0.58
#